data_AF-A0A9E5EFS1-F1
#
_entry.id   AF-A0A9E5EFS1-F1
#
_cell.length_a   1.000
_cell.length_b   1.000
_cell.length_c   1.000
_cell.angle_alpha   90.00
_cell.angle_beta   90.00
_cell.angle_gamma   90.00
#
_symmetry.space_group_name_H-M   'P 1'
#
loop_
_entity.id
_entity.type
_entity.pdbx_description
1 polymer ?
#
loop_
_entity_poly.entity_id
_entity_poly.type
_entity_poly.pdbx_seq_one_letter_code
_entity_poly.pdbx_strand_id
1 'polypeptide(L)'
;PGTGWAYYWNSFFVHENWDRFFHSEHQGNNTWYYYLEILIGGTLPWIPLTLAAIWQSARTSFKDLREHKGLSLILCWLIPSYIFMNIAQTKIPSYVFFLLVPLALLAGHTLERWLKEGLTRREFWFVSVFTLVEGVILIWYTPVFHPRSMPFLAQLIALGLPLTFASICAFRKNAFGWVAFSTSFSLVLIFIAFFWIEDRLDGTVGSRDICKIAAEVRKPNETLITCSFLGRATNYYLKEKPAAIFVSSPKTLEGKAKENFRPFYPFYSYHALRQIKLETELLNFVQEKGTVLCIGERRDFDMLNTSKVSSVKGHCELLGATGEKPGRAVFRIHSQQFKSDKP
;
A
#
# COMPACT_ATOMS: atom_id res chain seq x y z
N PRO A 1 -24.12 17.58 2.73
CA PRO A 1 -23.07 17.29 3.74
C PRO A 1 -23.44 17.96 5.07
N GLY A 2 -23.52 17.19 6.17
CA GLY A 2 -23.65 17.79 7.50
C GLY A 2 -22.38 18.58 7.82
N THR A 3 -22.49 19.89 8.01
CA THR A 3 -21.38 20.72 8.49
C THR A 3 -21.53 20.94 9.98
N GLY A 4 -20.44 20.90 10.75
CA GLY A 4 -20.43 21.25 12.18
C GLY A 4 -19.93 20.14 13.11
N TRP A 5 -19.93 20.43 14.40
CA TRP A 5 -19.35 19.58 15.45
C TRP A 5 -19.96 18.19 15.54
N ALA A 6 -21.28 18.04 15.34
CA ALA A 6 -21.94 16.73 15.35
C ALA A 6 -21.44 15.82 14.22
N TYR A 7 -21.24 16.39 13.02
CA TYR A 7 -20.67 15.64 11.90
C TYR A 7 -19.21 15.27 12.18
N TYR A 8 -18.41 16.19 12.70
CA TYR A 8 -17.03 15.92 13.08
C TYR A 8 -16.94 14.80 14.13
N TRP A 9 -17.77 14.86 15.17
CA TRP A 9 -17.80 13.86 16.23
C TRP A 9 -18.09 12.46 15.69
N ASN A 10 -19.16 12.35 14.90
CA ASN A 10 -19.54 11.07 14.29
C ASN A 10 -18.47 10.58 13.30
N SER A 11 -17.91 11.47 12.47
CA SER A 11 -16.90 11.08 11.48
C SER A 11 -15.59 10.67 12.15
N PHE A 12 -15.06 11.47 13.06
CA PHE A 12 -13.75 11.22 13.65
C PHE A 12 -13.79 10.15 14.74
N PHE A 13 -14.63 10.31 15.78
CA PHE A 13 -14.60 9.40 16.94
C PHE A 13 -15.38 8.11 16.71
N VAL A 14 -16.57 8.19 16.11
CA VAL A 14 -17.37 6.99 15.88
C VAL A 14 -16.82 6.25 14.67
N HIS A 15 -16.81 6.89 13.50
CA HIS A 15 -16.50 6.19 12.29
C HIS A 15 -15.00 5.83 12.16
N GLU A 16 -14.11 6.81 12.22
CA GLU A 16 -12.67 6.57 11.98
C GLU A 16 -11.95 5.86 13.14
N ASN A 17 -12.52 5.85 14.35
CA ASN A 17 -11.92 5.16 15.51
C ASN A 17 -12.75 3.95 15.94
N TRP A 18 -14.01 4.13 16.36
CA TRP A 18 -14.83 3.05 16.89
C TRP A 18 -15.18 1.99 15.82
N ASP A 19 -15.80 2.40 14.71
CA ASP A 19 -16.23 1.47 13.67
C ASP A 19 -15.03 0.75 13.06
N ARG A 20 -13.95 1.47 12.75
CA ARG A 20 -12.71 0.89 12.22
C ARG A 20 -12.05 -0.11 13.17
N PHE A 21 -12.16 0.10 14.47
CA PHE A 21 -11.62 -0.82 15.46
C PHE A 21 -12.41 -2.13 15.49
N PHE A 22 -13.74 -2.08 15.42
CA PHE A 22 -14.62 -3.26 15.53
C PHE A 22 -15.05 -3.89 14.21
N HIS A 23 -14.88 -3.21 13.09
CA HIS A 23 -15.28 -3.69 11.78
C HIS A 23 -14.15 -3.51 10.78
N SER A 24 -13.70 -4.60 10.18
CA SER A 24 -12.61 -4.55 9.21
C SER A 24 -13.07 -3.88 7.92
N GLU A 25 -12.36 -2.82 7.55
CA GLU A 25 -12.46 -2.21 6.22
C GLU A 25 -11.76 -3.05 5.16
N HIS A 26 -10.62 -3.65 5.51
CA HIS A 26 -9.78 -4.43 4.63
C HIS A 26 -9.83 -5.90 5.07
N GLN A 27 -10.94 -6.57 4.76
CA GLN A 27 -11.19 -7.95 5.18
C GLN A 27 -10.04 -8.90 4.81
N GLY A 28 -9.41 -8.71 3.65
CA GLY A 28 -8.26 -9.50 3.22
C GLY A 28 -7.01 -9.35 4.11
N ASN A 29 -6.88 -8.24 4.83
CA ASN A 29 -5.78 -8.00 5.76
C ASN A 29 -6.12 -8.44 7.19
N ASN A 30 -7.36 -8.82 7.48
CA ASN A 30 -7.80 -9.11 8.84
C ASN A 30 -7.48 -10.55 9.27
N THR A 31 -6.21 -10.88 9.31
CA THR A 31 -5.72 -12.16 9.85
C THR A 31 -4.92 -11.92 11.13
N TRP A 32 -4.87 -12.93 12.01
CA TRP A 32 -4.13 -12.82 13.27
C TRP A 32 -2.61 -12.72 13.07
N TYR A 33 -2.10 -13.27 11.95
CA TYR A 33 -0.68 -13.26 11.61
C TYR A 33 -0.28 -12.06 10.73
N TYR A 34 -1.22 -11.21 10.30
CA TYR A 34 -0.95 -10.10 9.38
C TYR A 34 0.20 -9.20 9.85
N TYR A 35 0.14 -8.69 11.09
CA TYR A 35 1.20 -7.83 11.60
C TYR A 35 2.50 -8.58 11.92
N LEU A 36 2.42 -9.88 12.20
CA LEU A 36 3.62 -10.70 12.36
C LEU A 36 4.40 -10.76 11.05
N GLU A 37 3.72 -10.99 9.92
CA GLU A 37 4.33 -10.97 8.59
C GLU A 37 4.95 -9.61 8.26
N ILE A 38 4.25 -8.50 8.56
CA ILE A 38 4.78 -7.15 8.34
C ILE A 38 6.01 -6.87 9.20
N LEU A 39 6.02 -7.28 10.47
CA LEU A 39 7.18 -7.08 11.34
C LEU A 39 8.37 -7.97 10.93
N ILE A 40 8.14 -9.23 10.53
CA ILE A 40 9.19 -10.11 10.02
C ILE A 40 9.78 -9.57 8.71
N GLY A 41 8.92 -9.14 7.78
CA GLY A 41 9.38 -8.53 6.53
C GLY A 41 10.11 -7.20 6.76
N GLY A 42 9.63 -6.39 7.70
CA GLY A 42 10.22 -5.11 8.08
C GLY A 42 11.57 -5.23 8.81
N THR A 43 11.93 -6.42 9.29
CA THR A 43 13.22 -6.68 9.91
C THR A 43 14.22 -7.36 8.97
N LEU A 44 13.90 -7.62 7.69
CA LEU A 44 14.87 -8.16 6.74
C LEU A 44 16.11 -7.22 6.61
N PRO A 45 17.35 -7.75 6.66
CA PRO A 45 17.78 -9.15 6.81
C PRO A 45 18.15 -9.54 8.26
N TRP A 46 17.71 -8.73 9.22
CA TRP A 46 17.96 -8.87 10.64
C TRP A 46 17.00 -9.86 11.32
N ILE A 47 16.22 -10.66 10.58
CA ILE A 47 15.34 -11.70 11.14
C ILE A 47 16.09 -12.60 12.13
N PRO A 48 17.29 -13.15 11.83
CA PRO A 48 17.97 -14.02 12.78
C PRO A 48 18.36 -13.30 14.09
N LEU A 49 18.76 -12.03 14.00
CA LEU A 49 19.11 -11.22 15.17
C LEU A 49 17.87 -10.88 16.00
N THR A 50 16.80 -10.43 15.35
CA THR A 50 15.56 -10.04 16.03
C THR A 50 14.90 -11.21 16.73
N LEU A 51 14.86 -12.40 16.11
CA LEU A 51 14.35 -13.60 16.74
C LEU A 51 15.21 -14.06 17.92
N ALA A 52 16.55 -13.97 17.80
CA ALA A 52 17.45 -14.27 18.92
C ALA A 52 17.23 -13.30 20.09
N ALA A 53 17.03 -12.02 19.81
CA ALA A 53 16.77 -10.99 20.82
C ALA A 53 15.43 -11.18 21.53
N ILE A 54 14.37 -11.52 20.78
CA ILE A 54 13.05 -11.88 21.34
C ILE A 54 13.19 -13.13 22.23
N TRP A 55 13.89 -14.16 21.75
CA TRP A 55 14.07 -15.40 22.49
C TRP A 55 14.87 -15.21 23.79
N GLN A 56 15.91 -14.39 23.76
CA GLN A 56 16.68 -14.03 24.95
C GLN A 56 15.80 -13.29 25.96
N SER A 57 15.01 -12.33 25.49
CA SER A 57 14.13 -11.51 26.33
C SER A 57 12.97 -12.31 26.93
N ALA A 58 12.45 -13.30 26.21
CA ALA A 58 11.41 -14.19 26.69
C ALA A 58 11.86 -15.12 27.84
N ARG A 59 13.18 -15.28 28.03
CA ARG A 59 13.78 -16.07 29.11
C ARG A 59 14.16 -15.25 30.34
N THR A 60 14.08 -13.93 30.24
CA THR A 60 14.37 -13.03 31.35
C THR A 60 13.29 -13.17 32.42
N SER A 61 13.69 -13.38 33.68
CA SER A 61 12.72 -13.49 34.79
C SER A 61 12.05 -12.14 35.06
N PHE A 62 10.83 -12.15 35.61
CA PHE A 62 10.16 -10.92 36.05
C PHE A 62 10.98 -10.11 37.06
N LYS A 63 11.77 -10.79 37.91
CA LYS A 63 12.68 -10.13 38.85
C LYS A 63 13.77 -9.34 38.10
N ASP A 64 14.42 -9.99 37.15
CA ASP A 64 15.47 -9.39 36.33
C ASP A 64 14.92 -8.24 35.47
N LEU A 65 13.69 -8.39 34.97
CA LEU A 65 13.03 -7.36 34.18
C LEU A 65 12.80 -6.07 35.01
N ARG A 66 12.42 -6.21 36.29
CA ARG A 66 12.26 -5.09 37.23
C ARG A 66 13.56 -4.34 37.51
N GLU A 67 14.68 -5.06 37.51
CA GLU A 67 16.02 -4.49 37.67
C GLU A 67 16.50 -3.82 36.37
N HIS A 68 16.16 -4.37 35.20
CA HIS A 68 16.52 -3.85 33.88
C HIS A 68 15.43 -2.94 33.30
N LYS A 69 15.34 -1.70 33.82
CA LYS A 69 14.33 -0.70 33.43
C LYS A 69 14.26 -0.43 31.92
N GLY A 70 15.39 -0.50 31.21
CA GLY A 70 15.44 -0.32 29.75
C GLY A 70 14.73 -1.44 28.99
N LEU A 71 14.99 -2.69 29.34
CA LEU A 71 14.31 -3.86 28.75
C LEU A 71 12.82 -3.84 29.11
N SER A 72 12.47 -3.50 30.36
CA SER A 72 11.09 -3.29 30.78
C SER A 72 10.36 -2.30 29.86
N LEU A 73 10.95 -1.13 29.60
CA LEU A 73 10.36 -0.10 28.75
C LEU A 73 10.13 -0.62 27.32
N ILE A 74 11.12 -1.30 26.74
CA ILE A 74 11.03 -1.87 25.39
C ILE A 74 9.90 -2.88 25.29
N LEU A 75 9.77 -3.80 26.26
CA LEU A 75 8.72 -4.82 26.27
C LEU A 75 7.33 -4.22 26.55
N CYS A 76 7.24 -3.25 27.46
CA CYS A 76 6.00 -2.51 27.75
C CYS A 76 5.53 -1.66 26.57
N TRP A 77 6.43 -1.24 25.69
CA TRP A 77 6.06 -0.63 24.42
C TRP A 77 5.63 -1.70 23.42
N LEU A 78 6.49 -2.69 23.14
CA LEU A 78 6.28 -3.65 22.06
C LEU A 78 5.04 -4.52 22.27
N ILE A 79 4.91 -5.17 23.43
CA ILE A 79 3.90 -6.22 23.65
C ILE A 79 2.48 -5.66 23.68
N PRO A 80 2.13 -4.67 24.52
CA PRO A 80 0.77 -4.15 24.59
C PRO A 80 0.35 -3.48 23.28
N SER A 81 1.24 -2.72 22.65
CA SER A 81 0.95 -2.08 21.37
C SER A 81 0.75 -3.10 20.24
N TYR A 82 1.56 -4.17 20.17
CA TYR A 82 1.35 -5.25 19.21
C TYR A 82 -0.01 -5.93 19.43
N ILE A 83 -0.33 -6.30 20.68
CA ILE A 83 -1.61 -6.95 21.02
C ILE A 83 -2.79 -6.05 20.65
N PHE A 84 -2.74 -4.77 21.03
CA PHE A 84 -3.79 -3.80 20.73
C PHE A 84 -4.03 -3.67 19.22
N MET A 85 -2.95 -3.52 18.44
CA MET A 85 -3.07 -3.45 16.98
C MET A 85 -3.62 -4.76 16.41
N ASN A 86 -3.19 -5.92 16.90
CA ASN A 86 -3.66 -7.21 16.43
C ASN A 86 -5.18 -7.41 16.66
N ILE A 87 -5.70 -6.93 17.80
CA ILE A 87 -7.13 -6.97 18.13
C ILE A 87 -7.96 -6.07 17.20
N ALA A 88 -7.41 -4.93 16.76
CA ALA A 88 -8.10 -4.02 15.86
C ALA A 88 -8.45 -4.69 14.52
N GLN A 89 -9.70 -4.53 14.08
CA GLN A 89 -10.24 -5.24 12.91
C GLN A 89 -9.74 -4.65 11.58
N THR A 90 -9.59 -3.33 11.51
CA THR A 90 -8.97 -2.67 10.35
C THR A 90 -7.46 -2.73 10.48
N LYS A 91 -6.81 -3.49 9.58
CA LYS A 91 -5.36 -3.67 9.56
C LYS A 91 -4.73 -3.06 8.31
N ILE A 92 -3.72 -2.21 8.53
CA ILE A 92 -2.95 -1.51 7.48
C ILE A 92 -1.47 -1.61 7.88
N PRO A 93 -0.52 -1.88 6.95
CA PRO A 93 0.88 -2.16 7.32
C PRO A 93 1.53 -1.06 8.16
N SER A 94 1.25 0.20 7.84
CA SER A 94 1.84 1.37 8.50
C SER A 94 1.48 1.49 9.98
N TYR A 95 0.40 0.84 10.44
CA TYR A 95 -0.03 0.91 11.84
C TYR A 95 0.97 0.28 12.80
N VAL A 96 1.84 -0.62 12.35
CA VAL A 96 2.85 -1.28 13.20
C VAL A 96 4.27 -0.83 12.94
N PHE A 97 4.50 0.13 12.04
CA PHE A 97 5.87 0.59 11.72
C PHE A 97 6.59 1.16 12.94
N PHE A 98 5.87 1.81 13.85
CA PHE A 98 6.46 2.30 15.08
C PHE A 98 6.98 1.19 16.01
N LEU A 99 6.49 -0.06 15.86
CA LEU A 99 6.97 -1.22 16.61
C LEU A 99 8.33 -1.73 16.12
N LEU A 100 8.77 -1.33 14.93
CA LEU A 100 10.12 -1.63 14.46
C LEU A 100 11.18 -0.94 15.32
N VAL A 101 10.86 0.18 15.97
CA VAL A 101 11.76 0.91 16.88
C VAL A 101 12.11 0.08 18.12
N PRO A 102 11.15 -0.36 18.97
CA PRO A 102 11.48 -1.20 20.12
C PRO A 102 12.09 -2.54 19.70
N LEU A 103 11.70 -3.12 18.55
CA LEU A 103 12.35 -4.31 18.00
C LEU A 103 13.83 -4.07 17.66
N ALA A 104 14.16 -2.95 17.03
CA ALA A 104 15.54 -2.58 16.70
C ALA A 104 16.38 -2.32 17.96
N LEU A 105 15.80 -1.68 18.99
CA LEU A 105 16.47 -1.48 20.28
C LEU A 105 16.77 -2.83 20.97
N LEU A 106 15.80 -3.75 20.96
CA LEU A 106 15.97 -5.10 21.49
C LEU A 106 17.09 -5.86 20.75
N ALA A 107 17.03 -5.81 19.42
CA ALA A 107 18.03 -6.41 18.55
C ALA A 107 19.43 -5.80 18.77
N GLY A 108 19.53 -4.48 18.94
CA GLY A 108 20.77 -3.76 19.19
C GLY A 108 21.47 -4.22 20.47
N HIS A 109 20.73 -4.52 21.53
CA HIS A 109 21.30 -5.06 22.76
C HIS A 109 21.95 -6.44 22.55
N THR A 110 21.28 -7.35 21.84
CA THR A 110 21.84 -8.66 21.50
C THR A 110 23.02 -8.53 20.53
N LEU A 111 22.93 -7.59 19.57
CA LEU A 111 23.98 -7.31 18.60
C LEU A 111 25.28 -6.86 19.26
N GLU A 112 25.20 -5.96 20.24
CA GLU A 112 26.34 -5.48 21.00
C GLU A 112 27.09 -6.64 21.67
N ARG A 113 26.36 -7.59 22.26
CA ARG A 113 26.92 -8.80 22.85
C ARG A 113 27.60 -9.67 21.80
N TRP A 114 26.96 -9.90 20.65
CA TRP A 114 27.55 -10.70 19.58
C TRP A 114 28.85 -10.10 19.04
N LEU A 115 28.95 -8.77 18.99
CA LEU A 115 30.17 -8.09 18.55
C LEU A 115 31.30 -8.14 19.59
N LYS A 116 30.98 -8.11 20.88
CA LYS A 116 31.96 -8.15 21.97
C LYS A 116 32.41 -9.57 22.34
N GLU A 117 31.46 -10.49 22.46
CA GLU A 117 31.66 -11.84 23.01
C GLU A 117 31.60 -12.94 21.94
N GLY A 118 31.15 -12.60 20.73
CA GLY A 118 30.90 -13.57 19.68
C GLY A 118 29.56 -14.31 19.82
N LEU A 119 29.32 -15.23 18.89
CA LEU A 119 28.10 -16.05 18.85
C LEU A 119 28.26 -17.30 19.72
N THR A 120 27.25 -17.60 20.56
CA THR A 120 27.20 -18.92 21.23
C THR A 120 26.96 -20.04 20.21
N ARG A 121 27.20 -21.31 20.57
CA ARG A 121 26.98 -22.44 19.65
C ARG A 121 25.54 -22.52 19.11
N ARG A 122 24.55 -22.17 19.93
CA ARG A 122 23.13 -22.17 19.53
C ARG A 122 22.84 -21.02 18.56
N GLU A 123 23.32 -19.82 18.88
CA GLU A 123 23.12 -18.64 18.02
C GLU A 123 23.86 -18.76 16.71
N PHE A 124 25.05 -19.34 16.71
CA PHE A 124 25.78 -19.68 15.49
C PHE A 124 24.92 -20.49 14.53
N TRP A 125 24.36 -21.61 14.98
CA TRP A 125 23.50 -22.44 14.14
C TRP A 125 22.23 -21.72 13.72
N PHE A 126 21.62 -21.00 14.65
CA PHE A 126 20.41 -20.23 14.39
C PHE A 126 20.64 -19.17 13.30
N VAL A 127 21.63 -18.30 13.47
CA VAL A 127 21.97 -17.24 12.52
C VAL A 127 22.36 -17.82 11.17
N SER A 128 23.19 -18.85 11.15
CA SER A 128 23.66 -19.44 9.89
C SER A 128 22.52 -20.07 9.09
N VAL A 129 21.64 -20.84 9.75
CA VAL A 129 20.50 -21.49 9.09
C VAL A 129 19.47 -20.45 8.64
N PHE A 130 19.08 -19.51 9.51
CA PHE A 130 18.07 -18.52 9.13
C PHE A 130 18.55 -17.58 8.03
N THR A 131 19.81 -17.14 8.05
CA THR A 131 20.38 -16.30 6.97
C THR A 131 20.40 -17.07 5.65
N LEU A 132 20.74 -18.37 5.67
CA LEU A 132 20.72 -19.21 4.48
C LEU A 132 19.28 -19.37 3.94
N VAL A 133 18.33 -19.69 4.82
CA VAL A 133 16.92 -19.84 4.46
C VAL A 133 16.36 -18.55 3.87
N GLU A 134 16.68 -17.40 4.47
CA GLU A 134 16.30 -16.09 3.96
C GLU A 134 16.84 -15.84 2.55
N GLY A 135 18.13 -16.11 2.32
CA GLY A 135 18.75 -16.00 1.01
C GLY A 135 18.08 -16.91 -0.04
N VAL A 136 17.77 -18.16 0.33
CA VAL A 136 17.06 -19.11 -0.56
C VAL A 136 15.65 -18.63 -0.88
N ILE A 137 14.89 -18.19 0.13
CA ILE A 137 13.52 -17.68 -0.06
C ILE A 137 13.54 -16.46 -0.98
N LEU A 138 14.46 -15.53 -0.78
CA LEU A 138 14.58 -14.33 -1.62
C LEU A 138 14.93 -14.69 -3.05
N ILE A 139 15.92 -15.56 -3.27
CA ILE A 139 16.27 -16.06 -4.61
C ILE A 139 15.06 -16.74 -5.26
N TRP A 140 14.35 -17.60 -4.54
CA TRP A 140 13.15 -18.28 -5.04
C TRP A 140 12.01 -17.32 -5.36
N TYR A 141 11.88 -16.21 -4.61
CA TYR A 141 10.86 -15.20 -4.81
C TYR A 141 11.19 -14.20 -5.93
N THR A 142 12.47 -14.00 -6.26
CA THR A 142 12.90 -13.04 -7.31
C THR A 142 12.20 -13.21 -8.68
N PRO A 143 11.91 -14.42 -9.20
CA PRO A 143 11.23 -14.56 -10.49
C PRO A 143 9.76 -14.10 -10.45
N VAL A 144 9.12 -14.14 -9.28
CA VAL A 144 7.73 -13.71 -9.08
C VAL A 144 7.63 -12.19 -9.14
N PHE A 145 8.63 -11.51 -8.57
CA PHE A 145 8.72 -10.05 -8.50
C PHE A 145 9.93 -9.55 -9.29
N HIS A 146 10.02 -9.95 -10.57
CA HIS A 146 11.02 -9.42 -11.48
C HIS A 146 10.52 -8.08 -12.07
N PRO A 147 11.05 -6.92 -11.62
CA PRO A 147 10.73 -5.65 -12.26
C PRO A 147 11.27 -5.61 -13.69
N ARG A 148 10.43 -5.16 -14.63
CA ARG A 148 10.81 -5.01 -16.05
C ARG A 148 11.99 -4.07 -16.25
N SER A 149 12.12 -3.07 -15.37
CA SER A 149 13.17 -2.06 -15.41
C SER A 149 14.56 -2.58 -15.03
N MET A 150 14.67 -3.80 -14.48
CA MET A 150 15.93 -4.34 -13.99
C MET A 150 16.21 -5.75 -14.53
N PRO A 151 17.38 -6.01 -15.14
CA PRO A 151 17.75 -7.36 -15.58
C PRO A 151 17.73 -8.38 -14.43
N PHE A 152 17.19 -9.57 -14.68
CA PHE A 152 17.05 -10.63 -13.66
C PHE A 152 18.39 -10.98 -13.01
N LEU A 153 19.47 -11.06 -13.80
CA LEU A 153 20.80 -11.33 -13.29
C LEU A 153 21.29 -10.26 -12.31
N ALA A 154 21.00 -8.99 -12.58
CA ALA A 154 21.38 -7.91 -11.67
C ALA A 154 20.63 -8.03 -10.32
N GLN A 155 19.39 -8.53 -10.31
CA GLN A 155 18.60 -8.70 -9.09
C GLN A 155 19.19 -9.80 -8.23
N LEU A 156 19.53 -10.93 -8.85
CA LEU A 156 20.21 -12.04 -8.19
C LEU A 156 21.55 -11.61 -7.61
N ILE A 157 22.32 -10.78 -8.32
CA ILE A 157 23.59 -10.25 -7.82
C ILE A 157 23.36 -9.30 -6.64
N ALA A 158 22.48 -8.31 -6.80
CA ALA A 158 22.22 -7.28 -5.80
C ALA A 158 21.66 -7.86 -4.50
N LEU A 159 20.70 -8.77 -4.59
CA LEU A 159 20.06 -9.38 -3.41
C LEU A 159 20.85 -10.59 -2.89
N GLY A 160 21.42 -11.40 -3.78
CA GLY A 160 22.08 -12.66 -3.43
C GLY A 160 23.49 -12.50 -2.89
N LEU A 161 24.32 -11.62 -3.46
CA LEU A 161 25.72 -11.49 -3.01
C LEU A 161 25.82 -11.08 -1.53
N PRO A 162 25.13 -10.01 -1.06
CA PRO A 162 25.23 -9.63 0.34
C PRO A 162 24.81 -10.74 1.30
N LEU A 163 23.70 -11.44 1.01
CA LEU A 163 23.21 -12.52 1.88
C LEU A 163 24.10 -13.76 1.83
N THR A 164 24.67 -14.12 0.68
CA THR A 164 25.63 -15.23 0.59
C THR A 164 26.91 -14.92 1.40
N PHE A 165 27.44 -13.69 1.31
CA PHE A 165 28.57 -13.28 2.14
C PHE A 165 28.22 -13.21 3.63
N ALA A 166 27.00 -12.77 3.97
CA ALA A 166 26.49 -12.83 5.34
C ALA A 166 26.44 -14.28 5.84
N SER A 167 25.87 -15.21 5.06
CA SER A 167 25.85 -16.64 5.40
C SER A 167 27.27 -17.20 5.60
N ILE A 168 28.22 -16.90 4.69
CA ILE A 168 29.61 -17.33 4.84
C ILE A 168 30.22 -16.80 6.15
N CYS A 169 30.00 -15.52 6.47
CA CYS A 169 30.48 -14.94 7.72
C CYS A 169 29.85 -15.57 8.96
N ALA A 170 28.54 -15.89 8.91
CA ALA A 170 27.84 -16.62 9.96
C ALA A 170 28.46 -18.01 10.18
N PHE A 171 28.68 -18.78 9.11
CA PHE A 171 29.33 -20.10 9.17
C PHE A 171 30.78 -20.05 9.66
N ARG A 172 31.47 -18.91 9.48
CA ARG A 172 32.82 -18.66 10.02
C ARG A 172 32.82 -18.10 11.45
N LYS A 173 31.66 -17.99 12.10
CA LYS A 173 31.47 -17.33 13.41
C LYS A 173 31.96 -15.88 13.46
N ASN A 174 32.07 -15.23 12.30
CA ASN A 174 32.46 -13.84 12.20
C ASN A 174 31.22 -12.94 12.34
N ALA A 175 30.88 -12.60 13.57
CA ALA A 175 29.71 -11.77 13.87
C ALA A 175 29.80 -10.41 13.17
N PHE A 176 30.95 -9.73 13.24
CA PHE A 176 31.15 -8.44 12.58
C PHE A 176 30.93 -8.52 11.06
N GLY A 177 31.51 -9.55 10.41
CA GLY A 177 31.31 -9.78 8.98
C GLY A 177 29.83 -10.00 8.62
N TRP A 178 29.12 -10.82 9.40
CA TRP A 178 27.69 -11.04 9.20
C TRP A 178 26.91 -9.72 9.30
N VAL A 179 27.17 -8.91 10.32
CA VAL A 179 26.53 -7.59 10.52
C VAL A 179 26.82 -6.65 9.36
N ALA A 180 28.06 -6.58 8.88
CA ALA A 180 28.46 -5.70 7.79
C ALA A 180 27.73 -6.05 6.47
N PHE A 181 27.65 -7.34 6.14
CA PHE A 181 26.97 -7.79 4.93
C PHE A 181 25.44 -7.72 5.03
N SER A 182 24.86 -8.00 6.20
CA SER A 182 23.43 -7.76 6.48
C SER A 182 23.06 -6.27 6.36
N THR A 183 23.90 -5.37 6.87
CA THR A 183 23.72 -3.92 6.68
C THR A 183 23.78 -3.53 5.22
N SER A 184 24.76 -4.08 4.49
CA SER A 184 24.93 -3.83 3.06
C SER A 184 23.69 -4.27 2.27
N PHE A 185 23.10 -5.40 2.62
CA PHE A 185 21.83 -5.85 2.01
C PHE A 185 20.69 -4.87 2.28
N SER A 186 20.53 -4.35 3.51
CA SER A 186 19.52 -3.31 3.80
C SER A 186 19.72 -2.06 2.92
N LEU A 187 20.96 -1.62 2.72
CA LEU A 187 21.27 -0.48 1.84
C LEU A 187 20.92 -0.78 0.38
N VAL A 188 21.20 -2.00 -0.09
CA VAL A 188 20.83 -2.44 -1.43
C VAL A 188 19.30 -2.48 -1.59
N LEU A 189 18.55 -2.98 -0.61
CA LEU A 189 17.08 -2.96 -0.64
C LEU A 189 16.54 -1.53 -0.73
N ILE A 190 17.08 -0.59 0.04
CA ILE A 190 16.71 0.83 -0.03
C ILE A 190 17.04 1.38 -1.42
N PHE A 191 18.24 1.10 -1.94
CA PHE A 191 18.63 1.56 -3.27
C PHE A 191 17.71 1.02 -4.37
N ILE A 192 17.38 -0.29 -4.33
CA ILE A 192 16.41 -0.91 -5.25
C ILE A 192 15.06 -0.20 -5.15
N ALA A 193 14.55 0.03 -3.92
CA ALA A 193 13.27 0.67 -3.72
C ALA A 193 13.20 2.12 -4.26
N PHE A 194 14.30 2.88 -4.17
CA PHE A 194 14.35 4.27 -4.63
C PHE A 194 14.67 4.42 -6.11
N PHE A 195 15.63 3.65 -6.63
CA PHE A 195 16.17 3.84 -7.99
C PHE A 195 15.51 2.92 -9.01
N TRP A 196 14.94 1.79 -8.60
CA TRP A 196 14.25 0.86 -9.48
C TRP A 196 12.77 0.80 -9.17
N ILE A 197 12.14 1.98 -9.26
CA ILE A 197 10.68 2.12 -9.33
C ILE A 197 10.21 1.35 -10.57
N GLU A 198 9.26 0.46 -10.36
CA GLU A 198 8.70 -0.37 -11.42
C GLU A 198 7.81 0.45 -12.35
N ASP A 199 7.90 0.25 -13.68
CA ASP A 199 7.01 0.89 -14.67
C ASP A 199 5.52 0.60 -14.41
N ARG A 200 5.20 -0.49 -13.69
CA ARG A 200 3.85 -0.80 -13.21
C ARG A 200 3.37 0.17 -12.12
N LEU A 201 4.27 0.67 -11.29
CA LEU A 201 3.95 1.72 -10.31
C LEU A 201 3.75 3.06 -11.01
N ASP A 202 4.48 3.29 -12.11
CA ASP A 202 4.21 4.40 -13.01
C ASP A 202 2.84 4.21 -13.68
N GLY A 203 2.00 5.24 -13.66
CA GLY A 203 0.58 5.12 -14.02
C GLY A 203 -0.35 4.49 -12.97
N THR A 204 0.13 3.69 -12.01
CA THR A 204 -0.69 3.33 -10.82
C THR A 204 -0.67 4.43 -9.77
N VAL A 205 0.53 4.93 -9.45
CA VAL A 205 0.77 5.97 -8.44
C VAL A 205 0.95 7.32 -9.10
N GLY A 206 1.67 7.34 -10.24
CA GLY A 206 1.96 8.54 -11.03
C GLY A 206 0.71 9.14 -11.67
N SER A 207 0.30 10.32 -11.19
CA SER A 207 -0.86 11.06 -11.73
C SER A 207 -0.51 12.28 -12.56
N ARG A 208 0.79 12.59 -12.64
CA ARG A 208 1.27 13.81 -13.25
C ARG A 208 1.00 13.81 -14.76
N ASP A 209 1.35 12.74 -15.46
CA ASP A 209 1.33 12.74 -16.92
C ASP A 209 -0.08 12.72 -17.48
N ILE A 210 -1.00 11.97 -16.86
CA ILE A 210 -2.41 12.04 -17.26
C ILE A 210 -3.01 13.43 -17.01
N CYS A 211 -2.59 14.12 -15.94
CA CYS A 211 -3.01 15.50 -15.70
C CYS A 211 -2.38 16.48 -16.69
N LYS A 212 -1.14 16.27 -17.15
CA LYS A 212 -0.55 17.08 -18.23
C LYS A 212 -1.36 16.95 -19.52
N ILE A 213 -1.65 15.71 -19.93
CA ILE A 213 -2.49 15.43 -21.11
C ILE A 213 -3.85 16.12 -20.93
N ALA A 214 -4.47 15.98 -19.74
CA ALA A 214 -5.73 16.63 -19.45
C ALA A 214 -5.65 18.16 -19.59
N ALA A 215 -4.56 18.78 -19.15
CA ALA A 215 -4.35 20.23 -19.29
C ALA A 215 -4.23 20.67 -20.75
N GLU A 216 -3.56 19.87 -21.59
CA GLU A 216 -3.34 20.17 -23.02
C GLU A 216 -4.63 20.05 -23.86
N VAL A 217 -5.46 19.04 -23.59
CA VAL A 217 -6.67 18.76 -24.38
C VAL A 217 -7.92 19.51 -23.89
N ARG A 218 -7.82 20.20 -22.76
CA ARG A 218 -8.94 20.86 -22.09
C ARG A 218 -9.36 22.13 -22.80
N LYS A 219 -10.67 22.29 -22.97
CA LYS A 219 -11.27 23.51 -23.52
C LYS A 219 -11.56 24.54 -22.40
N PRO A 220 -11.55 25.85 -22.71
CA PRO A 220 -11.95 26.88 -21.75
C PRO A 220 -13.37 26.63 -21.23
N ASN A 221 -13.58 26.79 -19.92
CA ASN A 221 -14.86 26.56 -19.22
C ASN A 221 -15.42 25.13 -19.31
N GLU A 222 -14.63 24.14 -19.73
CA GLU A 222 -15.03 22.73 -19.73
C GLU A 222 -15.10 22.18 -18.30
N THR A 223 -16.24 21.58 -17.95
CA THR A 223 -16.45 20.99 -16.61
C THR A 223 -15.60 19.73 -16.47
N LEU A 224 -14.82 19.68 -15.38
CA LEU A 224 -13.91 18.58 -15.09
C LEU A 224 -14.51 17.62 -14.04
N ILE A 225 -14.56 16.34 -14.38
CA ILE A 225 -14.92 15.26 -13.45
C ILE A 225 -13.83 14.19 -13.42
N THR A 226 -13.77 13.43 -12.33
CA THR A 226 -12.68 12.45 -12.13
C THR A 226 -13.20 11.14 -11.53
N CYS A 227 -12.46 10.05 -11.64
CA CYS A 227 -12.76 8.89 -10.79
C CYS A 227 -12.35 9.20 -9.33
N SER A 228 -12.91 8.44 -8.38
CA SER A 228 -12.71 8.67 -6.94
C SER A 228 -11.24 8.69 -6.51
N PHE A 229 -10.37 7.92 -7.17
CA PHE A 229 -8.94 7.85 -6.86
C PHE A 229 -8.16 9.09 -7.35
N LEU A 230 -8.59 9.71 -8.44
CA LEU A 230 -7.83 10.77 -9.13
C LEU A 230 -8.21 12.19 -8.69
N GLY A 231 -9.28 12.37 -7.92
CA GLY A 231 -9.74 13.70 -7.50
C GLY A 231 -8.67 14.53 -6.79
N ARG A 232 -7.89 13.91 -5.89
CA ARG A 232 -6.80 14.60 -5.16
C ARG A 232 -5.66 15.03 -6.08
N ALA A 233 -5.22 14.12 -6.94
CA ALA A 233 -4.14 14.37 -7.88
C ALA A 233 -4.52 15.44 -8.89
N THR A 234 -5.75 15.38 -9.41
CA THR A 234 -6.28 16.35 -10.36
C THR A 234 -6.30 17.75 -9.75
N ASN A 235 -6.80 17.88 -8.52
CA ASN A 235 -6.79 19.15 -7.80
C ASN A 235 -5.36 19.70 -7.61
N TYR A 236 -4.40 18.83 -7.32
CA TYR A 236 -3.00 19.22 -7.14
C TYR A 236 -2.32 19.66 -8.44
N TYR A 237 -2.38 18.83 -9.49
CA TYR A 237 -1.64 19.06 -10.74
C TYR A 237 -2.30 20.09 -11.66
N LEU A 238 -3.64 20.12 -11.73
CA LEU A 238 -4.36 21.11 -12.54
C LEU A 238 -4.67 22.40 -11.77
N LYS A 239 -4.40 22.44 -10.46
CA LYS A 239 -4.77 23.56 -9.56
C LYS A 239 -6.26 23.90 -9.61
N GLU A 240 -7.09 22.93 -9.94
CA GLU A 240 -8.53 23.09 -10.05
C GLU A 240 -9.26 21.92 -9.40
N LYS A 241 -10.22 22.25 -8.53
CA LYS A 241 -11.06 21.28 -7.87
C LYS A 241 -12.07 20.70 -8.87
N PRO A 242 -12.06 19.38 -9.13
CA PRO A 242 -13.06 18.77 -10.01
C PRO A 242 -14.48 19.03 -9.50
N ALA A 243 -15.43 19.21 -10.41
CA ALA A 243 -16.82 19.49 -10.06
C ALA A 243 -17.49 18.28 -9.36
N ALA A 244 -17.07 17.07 -9.74
CA ALA A 244 -17.60 15.83 -9.20
C ALA A 244 -16.62 14.67 -9.38
N ILE A 245 -16.91 13.58 -8.67
CA ILE A 245 -16.34 12.26 -8.94
C ILE A 245 -17.42 11.32 -9.48
N PHE A 246 -17.06 10.48 -10.44
CA PHE A 246 -17.94 9.41 -10.90
C PHE A 246 -17.58 8.07 -10.23
N VAL A 247 -18.62 7.27 -9.97
CA VAL A 247 -18.55 6.03 -9.20
C VAL A 247 -19.41 4.96 -9.87
N SER A 248 -18.89 3.73 -10.01
CA SER A 248 -19.60 2.62 -10.68
C SER A 248 -20.59 1.94 -9.73
N SER A 249 -21.74 1.46 -10.24
CA SER A 249 -22.68 0.69 -9.43
C SER A 249 -22.17 -0.74 -9.16
N PRO A 250 -22.47 -1.33 -7.99
CA PRO A 250 -22.13 -2.72 -7.68
C PRO A 250 -22.70 -3.75 -8.66
N LYS A 251 -23.82 -3.44 -9.34
CA LYS A 251 -24.53 -4.39 -10.21
C LYS A 251 -23.83 -4.66 -11.55
N THR A 252 -22.92 -3.79 -11.98
CA THR A 252 -22.21 -3.89 -13.27
C THR A 252 -20.91 -4.70 -13.19
N LEU A 253 -20.51 -5.14 -11.99
CA LEU A 253 -19.38 -6.07 -11.79
C LEU A 253 -19.92 -7.48 -11.54
N GLU A 254 -20.17 -8.23 -12.62
CA GLU A 254 -20.55 -9.65 -12.53
C GLU A 254 -19.55 -10.44 -11.67
N GLY A 255 -20.03 -11.19 -10.68
CA GLY A 255 -19.25 -12.17 -9.91
C GLY A 255 -18.73 -11.76 -8.52
N LYS A 256 -18.95 -10.53 -8.04
CA LYS A 256 -18.50 -10.10 -6.68
C LYS A 256 -19.60 -9.64 -5.71
N ALA A 257 -20.86 -9.74 -6.12
CA ALA A 257 -21.93 -8.96 -5.51
C ALA A 257 -22.73 -9.63 -4.38
N LYS A 258 -22.44 -10.87 -3.93
CA LYS A 258 -23.48 -11.61 -3.18
C LYS A 258 -23.48 -11.66 -1.67
N GLU A 259 -22.40 -11.46 -0.90
CA GLU A 259 -22.55 -11.70 0.56
C GLU A 259 -21.90 -10.72 1.56
N ASN A 260 -21.22 -9.63 1.16
CA ASN A 260 -20.73 -8.62 2.14
C ASN A 260 -20.43 -7.23 1.52
N PHE A 261 -21.25 -6.78 0.58
CA PHE A 261 -20.93 -5.59 -0.22
C PHE A 261 -21.25 -4.27 0.52
N ARG A 262 -20.30 -3.83 1.36
CA ARG A 262 -20.23 -2.46 1.90
C ARG A 262 -20.02 -1.46 0.75
N PRO A 263 -20.49 -0.20 0.87
CA PRO A 263 -20.57 0.70 -0.28
C PRO A 263 -19.19 0.95 -0.91
N PHE A 264 -19.24 1.01 -2.24
CA PHE A 264 -18.20 1.22 -3.23
C PHE A 264 -17.40 2.50 -2.96
N TYR A 265 -16.58 2.47 -1.91
CA TYR A 265 -15.76 3.59 -1.50
C TYR A 265 -14.32 3.10 -1.32
N PRO A 266 -13.32 3.76 -1.91
CA PRO A 266 -11.96 3.67 -1.38
C PRO A 266 -11.83 4.38 -0.02
N PHE A 267 -12.86 5.12 0.42
CA PHE A 267 -12.89 5.89 1.67
C PHE A 267 -14.28 5.81 2.32
N TYR A 268 -14.39 5.21 3.51
CA TYR A 268 -15.67 5.08 4.19
C TYR A 268 -16.29 6.43 4.64
N SER A 269 -15.49 7.51 4.65
CA SER A 269 -15.94 8.89 4.79
C SER A 269 -16.45 9.48 3.45
N TYR A 270 -17.48 10.32 3.54
CA TYR A 270 -18.03 11.01 2.36
C TYR A 270 -16.94 11.75 1.61
N HIS A 271 -16.83 11.48 0.30
CA HIS A 271 -15.93 12.25 -0.55
C HIS A 271 -16.32 13.73 -0.52
N ALA A 272 -15.33 14.63 -0.44
CA ALA A 272 -15.56 16.07 -0.39
C ALA A 272 -16.11 16.69 -1.69
N LEU A 273 -16.26 15.87 -2.74
CA LEU A 273 -16.81 16.25 -4.05
C LEU A 273 -18.15 15.56 -4.25
N ARG A 274 -19.04 16.18 -5.05
CA ARG A 274 -20.30 15.57 -5.47
C ARG A 274 -20.00 14.23 -6.13
N GLN A 275 -20.74 13.20 -5.76
CA GLN A 275 -20.60 11.87 -6.33
C GLN A 275 -21.69 11.70 -7.37
N ILE A 276 -21.33 11.13 -8.52
CA ILE A 276 -22.22 10.87 -9.64
C ILE A 276 -22.22 9.38 -9.91
N LYS A 277 -23.39 8.76 -9.83
CA LYS A 277 -23.55 7.35 -10.23
C LYS A 277 -23.55 7.22 -11.75
N LEU A 278 -22.68 6.36 -12.27
CA LEU A 278 -22.45 6.17 -13.71
C LEU A 278 -23.73 5.79 -14.48
N GLU A 279 -24.61 5.01 -13.88
CA GLU A 279 -25.77 4.43 -14.54
C GLU A 279 -26.98 5.37 -14.60
N THR A 280 -27.15 6.23 -13.60
CA THR A 280 -28.40 6.99 -13.41
C THR A 280 -28.22 8.50 -13.44
N GLU A 281 -27.05 9.00 -13.06
CA GLU A 281 -26.84 10.44 -12.83
C GLU A 281 -25.87 11.07 -13.81
N LEU A 282 -24.97 10.26 -14.41
CA LEU A 282 -23.93 10.81 -15.29
C LEU A 282 -24.51 11.47 -16.54
N LEU A 283 -25.48 10.86 -17.21
CA LEU A 283 -26.14 11.46 -18.36
C LEU A 283 -26.79 12.80 -18.02
N ASN A 284 -27.57 12.86 -16.94
CA ASN A 284 -28.23 14.09 -16.50
C ASN A 284 -27.22 15.18 -16.16
N PHE A 285 -26.10 14.81 -15.54
CA PHE A 285 -25.02 15.74 -15.25
C PHE A 285 -24.36 16.31 -16.50
N VAL A 286 -24.13 15.48 -17.53
CA VAL A 286 -23.59 15.91 -18.83
C VAL A 286 -24.61 16.77 -19.60
N GLN A 287 -25.90 16.50 -19.46
CA GLN A 287 -26.94 17.37 -20.02
C GLN A 287 -26.98 18.73 -19.32
N GLU A 288 -26.82 18.76 -17.98
CA GLU A 288 -26.81 19.99 -17.18
C GLU A 288 -25.55 20.85 -17.43
N LYS A 289 -24.37 20.21 -17.52
CA LYS A 289 -23.08 20.89 -17.62
C LYS A 289 -22.54 21.02 -19.05
N GLY A 290 -23.24 20.44 -20.02
CA GLY A 290 -22.73 20.33 -21.38
C GLY A 290 -21.60 19.29 -21.48
N THR A 291 -20.75 19.44 -22.49
CA THR A 291 -19.61 18.55 -22.69
C THR A 291 -18.66 18.60 -21.49
N VAL A 292 -18.29 17.43 -20.95
CA VAL A 292 -17.43 17.30 -19.77
C VAL A 292 -16.13 16.57 -20.08
N LEU A 293 -15.06 17.00 -19.43
CA LEU A 293 -13.76 16.34 -19.44
C LEU A 293 -13.66 15.38 -18.26
N CYS A 294 -13.24 14.15 -18.52
CA CYS A 294 -13.13 13.09 -17.53
C CYS A 294 -11.69 12.63 -17.41
N ILE A 295 -11.20 12.50 -16.18
CA ILE A 295 -9.93 11.83 -15.88
C ILE A 295 -10.23 10.59 -15.05
N GLY A 296 -9.96 9.42 -15.61
CA GLY A 296 -10.26 8.13 -14.98
C GLY A 296 -9.20 7.09 -15.27
N GLU A 297 -9.49 5.85 -14.89
CA GLU A 297 -8.71 4.72 -15.34
C GLU A 297 -9.13 4.31 -16.76
N ARG A 298 -8.25 3.60 -17.48
CA ARG A 298 -8.57 3.11 -18.82
C ARG A 298 -9.79 2.21 -18.84
N ARG A 299 -9.92 1.36 -17.80
CA ARG A 299 -11.09 0.50 -17.60
C ARG A 299 -12.38 1.29 -17.43
N ASP A 300 -12.32 2.50 -16.87
CA ASP A 300 -13.51 3.33 -16.67
C ASP A 300 -14.02 3.85 -18.01
N PHE A 301 -13.10 4.29 -18.88
CA PHE A 301 -13.42 4.66 -20.26
C PHE A 301 -14.01 3.47 -21.04
N ASP A 302 -13.36 2.31 -21.00
CA ASP A 302 -13.81 1.13 -21.73
C ASP A 302 -15.20 0.70 -21.25
N MET A 303 -15.43 0.68 -19.93
CA MET A 303 -16.73 0.39 -19.33
C MET A 303 -17.78 1.42 -19.77
N LEU A 304 -17.48 2.71 -19.71
CA LEU A 304 -18.40 3.77 -20.09
C LEU A 304 -18.78 3.75 -21.56
N ASN A 305 -17.84 3.38 -22.43
CA ASN A 305 -18.05 3.40 -23.87
C ASN A 305 -18.67 2.10 -24.41
N THR A 306 -18.46 0.95 -23.75
CA THR A 306 -18.90 -0.36 -24.24
C THR A 306 -20.07 -0.98 -23.48
N SER A 307 -20.18 -0.71 -22.17
CA SER A 307 -21.20 -1.33 -21.31
C SER A 307 -22.61 -0.97 -21.76
N LYS A 308 -23.48 -1.97 -21.85
CA LYS A 308 -24.91 -1.78 -22.14
C LYS A 308 -25.64 -0.99 -21.04
N VAL A 309 -25.09 -0.96 -19.83
CA VAL A 309 -25.68 -0.27 -18.67
C VAL A 309 -25.19 1.18 -18.57
N SER A 310 -24.19 1.56 -19.36
CA SER A 310 -23.67 2.92 -19.38
C SER A 310 -24.68 3.88 -20.02
N SER A 311 -25.06 4.92 -19.28
CA SER A 311 -25.94 5.99 -19.77
C SER A 311 -25.27 6.89 -20.82
N VAL A 312 -23.95 6.75 -21.01
CA VAL A 312 -23.13 7.56 -21.91
C VAL A 312 -22.44 6.76 -23.02
N LYS A 313 -22.93 5.54 -23.27
CA LYS A 313 -22.38 4.60 -24.25
C LYS A 313 -22.28 5.23 -25.65
N GLY A 314 -21.11 5.13 -26.29
CA GLY A 314 -20.88 5.66 -27.64
C GLY A 314 -20.70 7.17 -27.73
N HIS A 315 -20.84 7.89 -26.60
CA HIS A 315 -20.65 9.35 -26.53
C HIS A 315 -19.34 9.75 -25.84
N CYS A 316 -18.45 8.77 -25.62
CA CYS A 316 -17.15 8.96 -25.00
C CYS A 316 -16.07 9.03 -26.08
N GLU A 317 -15.36 10.15 -26.14
CA GLU A 317 -14.19 10.36 -27.00
C GLU A 317 -12.92 10.23 -26.17
N LEU A 318 -12.03 9.31 -26.54
CA LEU A 318 -10.72 9.20 -25.90
C LEU A 318 -9.79 10.32 -26.40
N LEU A 319 -9.18 11.06 -25.48
CA LEU A 319 -8.26 12.16 -25.80
C LEU A 319 -6.81 11.81 -25.52
N GLY A 320 -6.56 10.91 -24.57
CA GLY A 320 -5.22 10.40 -24.30
C GLY A 320 -5.22 9.36 -23.19
N ALA A 321 -4.14 8.58 -23.12
CA ALA A 321 -3.99 7.53 -22.12
C ALA A 321 -2.52 7.36 -21.72
N THR A 322 -2.27 6.86 -20.52
CA THR A 322 -0.93 6.54 -20.01
C THR A 322 -0.88 5.07 -19.61
N GLY A 323 0.12 4.33 -20.11
CA GLY A 323 0.36 2.92 -19.74
C GLY A 323 -0.73 1.95 -20.20
N GLU A 324 -0.44 0.65 -20.11
CA GLU A 324 -1.41 -0.40 -20.48
C GLU A 324 -2.13 -1.01 -19.26
N LYS A 325 -1.47 -1.19 -18.10
CA LYS A 325 -2.07 -1.84 -16.90
C LYS A 325 -1.42 -1.41 -15.56
N PRO A 326 -2.15 -0.69 -14.67
CA PRO A 326 -3.43 -0.02 -14.90
C PRO A 326 -3.20 1.26 -15.71
N GLY A 327 -3.71 1.29 -16.93
CA GLY A 327 -3.65 2.52 -17.73
C GLY A 327 -4.58 3.59 -17.15
N ARG A 328 -4.23 4.87 -17.33
CA ARG A 328 -5.14 6.00 -17.07
C ARG A 328 -5.60 6.61 -18.37
N ALA A 329 -6.75 7.26 -18.35
CA ALA A 329 -7.34 7.86 -19.54
C ALA A 329 -7.91 9.24 -19.25
N VAL A 330 -7.72 10.14 -20.20
CA VAL A 330 -8.48 11.37 -20.35
C VAL A 330 -9.45 11.16 -21.50
N PHE A 331 -10.72 11.39 -21.22
CA PHE A 331 -11.77 11.23 -22.22
C PHE A 331 -12.83 12.30 -22.03
N ARG A 332 -13.57 12.58 -23.09
CA ARG A 332 -14.63 13.60 -23.12
C ARG A 332 -15.96 12.93 -23.35
N ILE A 333 -16.98 13.40 -22.65
CA ILE A 333 -18.36 12.97 -22.86
C ILE A 333 -19.15 14.11 -23.46
N HIS A 334 -19.70 13.90 -24.65
CA HIS A 334 -20.39 14.94 -25.42
C HIS A 334 -21.88 14.99 -25.09
N SER A 335 -22.42 16.20 -24.87
CA SER A 335 -23.83 16.41 -24.48
C SER A 335 -24.82 16.37 -25.65
N GLN A 336 -24.40 16.72 -26.86
CA GLN A 336 -25.32 17.02 -27.98
C GLN A 336 -25.80 15.80 -28.79
N GLN A 337 -25.34 14.58 -28.51
CA GLN A 337 -25.66 13.40 -29.34
C GLN A 337 -26.60 12.38 -28.68
N PHE A 338 -27.12 12.64 -27.48
CA PHE A 338 -28.11 11.76 -26.82
C PHE A 338 -29.49 11.88 -27.47
N LYS A 339 -29.63 11.53 -28.75
CA LYS A 339 -30.95 11.30 -29.33
C LYS A 339 -31.55 10.06 -28.66
N SER A 340 -32.77 10.23 -28.18
CA SER A 340 -33.63 9.21 -27.61
C SER A 340 -33.76 8.01 -28.55
N ASP A 341 -32.90 7.00 -28.41
CA ASP A 341 -33.21 5.65 -28.87
C ASP A 341 -34.10 4.99 -27.81
N LYS A 342 -35.38 5.35 -27.83
CA LYS A 342 -36.47 4.46 -27.45
C LYS A 342 -37.54 4.53 -28.54
N PRO A 343 -37.96 3.40 -29.11
CA PRO A 343 -39.17 3.34 -29.93
C PRO A 343 -40.41 3.68 -29.10
#